data_AF-A0A4P0YAM2-F1
#
_entry.id   AF-A0A4P0YAM2-F1
#
_cell.length_a   1.000
_cell.length_b   1.000
_cell.length_c   1.000
_cell.angle_alpha   90.00
_cell.angle_beta   90.00
_cell.angle_gamma   90.00
#
_symmetry.space_group_name_H-M   'P 1'
#
loop_
_entity.id
_entity.type
_entity.pdbx_description
1 polymer ?
#
loop_
_entity_poly.entity_id
_entity_poly.type
_entity_poly.pdbx_seq_one_letter_code
_entity_poly.pdbx_strand_id
1 'polypeptide(L)'
;MSDFVDDKGGYFQLFFNSVEISMAEVISTAIKFSNYISRFPLESIWAGVVFPIPRSIYESKPVGGSSAFTSIMSPDKWFYTKSEIVVTGYGDLYLNLGFLFSGILLFIVGVFWTYLIIKSVNKGVQNNIYIIPVLMWLMYTFLRADIFNMMRWLWAFVIFNLIIYILNKIKIR
;
A
#
# COMPACT_ATOMS: atom_id res chain seq x y z
N MET A 1 -25.81 -13.35 -11.73
CA MET A 1 -24.37 -13.05 -11.94
C MET A 1 -24.06 -12.91 -13.42
N SER A 2 -24.62 -13.72 -14.33
CA SER A 2 -24.55 -13.50 -15.79
C SER A 2 -25.08 -12.15 -16.23
N ASP A 3 -26.27 -11.77 -15.77
CA ASP A 3 -26.97 -10.60 -16.31
C ASP A 3 -26.28 -9.27 -15.96
N PHE A 4 -25.59 -9.22 -14.81
CA PHE A 4 -24.76 -8.08 -14.41
C PHE A 4 -23.45 -8.01 -15.19
N VAL A 5 -22.84 -9.17 -15.48
CA VAL A 5 -21.62 -9.24 -16.29
C VAL A 5 -21.92 -8.77 -17.70
N ASP A 6 -23.07 -9.16 -18.26
CA ASP A 6 -23.50 -8.74 -19.58
C ASP A 6 -23.83 -7.22 -19.63
N ASP A 7 -24.47 -6.67 -18.59
CA ASP A 7 -24.81 -5.24 -18.49
C ASP A 7 -23.58 -4.31 -18.33
N LYS A 8 -22.42 -4.85 -17.90
CA LYS A 8 -21.16 -4.10 -17.73
C LYS A 8 -20.12 -4.36 -18.82
N GLY A 9 -20.54 -4.96 -19.94
CA GLY A 9 -19.68 -5.20 -21.11
C GLY A 9 -18.90 -6.52 -21.08
N GLY A 10 -19.41 -7.49 -20.33
CA GLY A 10 -18.88 -8.85 -20.25
C GLY A 10 -17.68 -9.00 -19.31
N TYR A 11 -17.23 -10.25 -19.16
CA TYR A 11 -16.05 -10.58 -18.35
C TYR A 11 -14.79 -9.82 -18.80
N PHE A 12 -14.69 -9.52 -20.10
CA PHE A 12 -13.56 -8.77 -20.64
C PHE A 12 -13.46 -7.38 -20.03
N GLN A 13 -14.56 -6.63 -20.03
CA GLN A 13 -14.57 -5.29 -19.45
C GLN A 13 -14.42 -5.34 -17.92
N LEU A 14 -14.93 -6.37 -17.27
CA LEU A 14 -14.83 -6.56 -15.83
C LEU A 14 -13.38 -6.85 -15.34
N PHE A 15 -12.58 -7.56 -16.13
CA PHE A 15 -11.18 -7.88 -15.79
C PHE A 15 -10.15 -6.91 -16.37
N PHE A 16 -10.42 -6.31 -17.53
CA PHE A 16 -9.45 -5.47 -18.25
C PHE A 16 -9.74 -3.97 -18.19
N ASN A 17 -10.86 -3.54 -17.60
CA ASN A 17 -11.10 -2.11 -17.33
C ASN A 17 -10.46 -1.70 -16.00
N SER A 18 -9.13 -1.73 -15.95
CA SER A 18 -8.39 -1.10 -14.86
C SER A 18 -8.56 0.41 -14.97
N VAL A 19 -9.51 0.96 -14.20
CA VAL A 19 -9.59 2.39 -13.96
C VAL A 19 -8.30 2.83 -13.26
N GLU A 20 -7.29 3.20 -14.05
CA GLU A 20 -6.10 3.87 -13.57
C GLU A 20 -6.44 5.34 -13.41
N ILE A 21 -6.40 5.81 -12.17
CA ILE A 21 -6.66 7.21 -11.85
C ILE A 21 -5.31 7.90 -11.68
N SER A 22 -5.13 9.06 -12.30
CA SER A 22 -3.93 9.87 -12.11
C SER A 22 -3.83 10.35 -10.66
N MET A 23 -2.61 10.62 -10.16
CA MET A 23 -2.44 11.12 -8.79
C MET A 23 -3.24 12.41 -8.52
N ALA A 24 -3.36 13.28 -9.53
CA ALA A 24 -4.14 14.51 -9.44
C ALA A 24 -5.64 14.24 -9.27
N GLU A 25 -6.19 13.29 -10.05
CA GLU A 25 -7.59 12.87 -9.90
C GLU A 25 -7.84 12.14 -8.59
N VAL A 26 -6.89 11.34 -8.11
CA VAL A 26 -7.01 10.69 -6.81
C VAL A 26 -7.12 11.75 -5.70
N ILE A 27 -6.27 12.78 -5.74
CA ILE A 27 -6.30 13.86 -4.75
C ILE A 27 -7.62 14.64 -4.84
N SER A 28 -8.04 15.04 -6.05
CA SER A 28 -9.29 15.80 -6.21
C SER A 28 -10.52 14.98 -5.79
N THR A 29 -10.51 13.67 -6.06
CA THR A 29 -11.56 12.74 -5.64
C THR A 29 -11.52 12.52 -4.13
N ALA A 30 -10.33 12.32 -3.54
CA ALA A 30 -10.16 12.18 -2.10
C ALA A 30 -10.62 13.44 -1.36
N ILE A 31 -10.34 14.63 -1.88
CA ILE A 31 -10.86 15.90 -1.34
C ILE A 31 -12.40 15.90 -1.40
N LYS A 32 -12.97 15.62 -2.58
CA LYS A 32 -14.42 15.63 -2.81
C LYS A 32 -15.17 14.63 -1.93
N PHE A 33 -14.61 13.44 -1.72
CA PHE A 33 -15.25 12.35 -0.97
C PHE A 33 -14.73 12.17 0.46
N SER A 34 -13.83 13.03 0.93
CA SER A 34 -13.24 12.97 2.28
C SER A 34 -14.28 12.81 3.40
N ASN A 35 -15.39 13.54 3.32
CA ASN A 35 -16.47 13.48 4.31
C ASN A 35 -17.23 12.14 4.33
N TYR A 36 -17.17 11.37 3.25
CA TYR A 36 -17.83 10.06 3.13
C TYR A 36 -16.89 8.90 3.49
N ILE A 37 -15.58 9.14 3.46
CA ILE A 37 -14.55 8.15 3.79
C ILE A 37 -14.21 8.31 5.28
N SER A 38 -15.03 7.71 6.15
CA SER A 38 -14.73 7.67 7.59
C SER A 38 -13.60 6.67 7.85
N ARG A 39 -12.48 7.16 8.39
CA ARG A 39 -11.30 6.35 8.72
C ARG A 39 -10.73 6.74 10.06
N PHE A 40 -10.22 5.75 10.77
CA PHE A 40 -9.44 6.01 11.98
C PHE A 40 -8.08 6.61 11.59
N PRO A 41 -7.56 7.62 12.32
CA PRO A 41 -6.23 8.15 12.05
C PRO A 41 -5.18 7.04 12.05
N LEU A 42 -4.32 7.01 11.03
CA LEU A 42 -3.26 6.00 10.85
C LEU A 42 -3.79 4.56 10.64
N GLU A 43 -5.05 4.37 10.27
CA GLU A 43 -5.64 3.06 10.02
C GLU A 43 -4.86 2.27 8.96
N SER A 44 -4.40 2.90 7.88
CA SER A 44 -3.61 2.23 6.85
C SER A 44 -2.26 1.74 7.36
N ILE A 45 -1.65 2.48 8.30
CA ILE A 45 -0.42 2.04 8.98
C ILE A 45 -0.73 0.85 9.87
N TRP A 46 -1.79 0.93 10.67
CA TRP A 46 -2.21 -0.16 11.54
C TRP A 46 -2.49 -1.43 10.74
N ALA A 47 -3.27 -1.33 9.66
CA ALA A 47 -3.54 -2.42 8.71
C ALA A 47 -2.25 -3.05 8.17
N GLY A 48 -1.25 -2.22 7.87
CA GLY A 48 0.07 -2.64 7.42
C GLY A 48 0.85 -3.39 8.51
N VAL A 49 0.85 -2.90 9.75
CA VAL A 49 1.53 -3.57 10.89
C VAL A 49 0.94 -4.96 11.14
N VAL A 50 -0.39 -5.08 11.15
CA VAL A 50 -1.07 -6.37 11.38
C VAL A 50 -1.22 -7.20 10.09
N PHE A 51 -0.61 -6.78 8.97
CA PHE A 51 -0.72 -7.46 7.69
C PHE A 51 -0.41 -8.97 7.77
N PRO A 52 0.64 -9.43 8.46
CA PRO A 52 0.99 -10.86 8.52
C PRO A 52 -0.04 -11.75 9.22
N ILE A 53 -0.91 -11.18 10.08
CA ILE A 53 -1.86 -11.95 10.90
C ILE A 53 -3.06 -12.34 10.02
N PRO A 54 -3.32 -13.60 9.67
CA PRO A 54 -4.44 -13.94 8.78
C PRO A 54 -5.80 -13.46 9.34
N ARG A 55 -6.74 -13.12 8.45
CA ARG A 55 -8.08 -12.66 8.85
C ARG A 55 -8.89 -13.71 9.62
N SER A 56 -8.52 -14.98 9.53
CA SER A 56 -9.11 -16.06 10.37
C SER A 56 -8.74 -15.94 11.85
N ILE A 57 -7.66 -15.20 12.19
CA ILE A 57 -7.23 -14.94 13.57
C ILE A 57 -7.65 -13.53 14.00
N TYR A 58 -7.54 -12.55 13.09
CA TYR A 58 -7.96 -11.16 13.34
C TYR A 58 -9.00 -10.73 12.31
N GLU A 59 -10.27 -11.05 12.59
CA GLU A 59 -11.39 -10.82 11.67
C GLU A 59 -11.60 -9.34 11.38
N SER A 60 -11.56 -8.51 12.43
CA SER A 60 -11.72 -7.05 12.35
C SER A 60 -10.46 -6.32 11.86
N LYS A 61 -9.56 -7.02 11.15
CA LYS A 61 -8.37 -6.40 10.57
C LYS A 61 -8.78 -5.24 9.64
N PRO A 62 -8.18 -4.05 9.78
CA PRO A 62 -8.49 -2.95 8.89
C PRO A 62 -8.05 -3.23 7.45
N VAL A 63 -8.59 -2.44 6.52
CA VAL A 63 -8.29 -2.53 5.09
C VAL A 63 -7.39 -1.37 4.66
N GLY A 64 -6.78 -1.50 3.48
CA GLY A 64 -5.87 -0.49 2.95
C GLY A 64 -6.56 0.82 2.57
N GLY A 65 -5.74 1.85 2.32
CA GLY A 65 -6.09 3.12 1.66
C GLY A 65 -7.08 2.93 0.51
N SER A 66 -6.61 2.16 -0.45
CA SER A 66 -7.23 1.92 -1.75
C SER A 66 -8.52 1.12 -1.62
N SER A 67 -8.57 0.13 -0.73
CA SER A 67 -9.78 -0.66 -0.49
C SER A 67 -10.95 0.21 -0.03
N ALA A 68 -10.72 1.04 0.99
CA ALA A 68 -11.74 1.92 1.56
C ALA A 68 -12.22 2.94 0.53
N PHE A 69 -11.28 3.57 -0.18
CA PHE A 69 -11.60 4.53 -1.24
C PHE A 69 -12.42 3.90 -2.36
N THR A 70 -12.02 2.71 -2.82
CA THR A 70 -12.72 1.99 -3.90
C THR A 70 -14.14 1.62 -3.48
N SER A 71 -14.34 1.20 -2.24
CA SER A 71 -15.66 0.83 -1.73
C SER A 71 -16.68 1.96 -1.78
N ILE A 72 -16.22 3.22 -1.79
CA ILE A 72 -17.06 4.42 -1.85
C ILE A 72 -17.14 4.97 -3.27
N MET A 73 -16.00 5.04 -3.97
CA MET A 73 -15.91 5.63 -5.31
C MET A 73 -16.50 4.71 -6.40
N SER A 74 -16.32 3.40 -6.24
CA SER A 74 -16.87 2.39 -7.15
C SER A 74 -17.31 1.16 -6.35
N PRO A 75 -18.46 1.24 -5.65
CA PRO A 75 -18.97 0.15 -4.82
C PRO A 75 -19.13 -1.15 -5.62
N ASP A 76 -19.65 -1.06 -6.85
CA ASP A 76 -19.79 -2.22 -7.76
C ASP A 76 -18.46 -2.94 -7.95
N LYS A 77 -17.39 -2.21 -8.28
CA LYS A 77 -16.06 -2.78 -8.47
C LYS A 77 -15.55 -3.44 -7.18
N TRP A 78 -15.76 -2.78 -6.04
CA TRP A 78 -15.37 -3.34 -4.75
C TRP A 78 -16.15 -4.60 -4.36
N PHE A 79 -17.46 -4.65 -4.57
CA PHE A 79 -18.29 -5.78 -4.17
C PHE A 79 -18.15 -6.97 -5.11
N TYR A 80 -18.06 -6.74 -6.42
CA TYR A 80 -18.07 -7.81 -7.42
C TYR A 80 -16.68 -8.33 -7.79
N THR A 81 -15.66 -7.48 -7.86
CA THR A 81 -14.31 -7.91 -8.31
C THR A 81 -13.25 -7.82 -7.25
N LYS A 82 -13.53 -7.11 -6.14
CA LYS A 82 -12.53 -6.77 -5.11
C LYS A 82 -11.29 -6.08 -5.69
N SER A 83 -11.43 -5.48 -6.88
CA SER A 83 -10.35 -4.74 -7.54
C SER A 83 -10.25 -3.35 -6.95
N GLU A 84 -9.04 -2.96 -6.57
CA GLU A 84 -8.77 -1.67 -5.93
C GLU A 84 -8.44 -0.59 -6.97
N ILE A 85 -8.99 0.59 -6.76
CA ILE A 85 -8.55 1.85 -7.35
C ILE A 85 -7.48 2.42 -6.42
N VAL A 86 -6.30 2.61 -6.98
CA VAL A 86 -5.10 2.89 -6.20
C VAL A 86 -5.02 4.37 -5.82
N VAL A 87 -4.86 4.66 -4.52
CA VAL A 87 -4.96 6.04 -3.97
C VAL A 87 -3.60 6.74 -3.80
N THR A 88 -2.48 6.08 -4.11
CA THR A 88 -1.12 6.55 -3.79
C THR A 88 -0.88 6.76 -2.28
N GLY A 89 0.38 6.79 -1.84
CA GLY A 89 0.72 6.95 -0.43
C GLY A 89 0.36 8.33 0.08
N TYR A 90 0.45 9.35 -0.77
CA TYR A 90 0.02 10.70 -0.42
C TYR A 90 -1.50 10.81 -0.28
N GLY A 91 -2.27 10.24 -1.22
CA GLY A 91 -3.72 10.23 -1.10
C GLY A 91 -4.18 9.45 0.14
N ASP A 92 -3.49 8.34 0.47
CA ASP A 92 -3.77 7.56 1.67
C ASP A 92 -3.46 8.36 2.95
N LEU A 93 -2.31 9.04 3.02
CA LEU A 93 -2.00 9.96 4.12
C LEU A 93 -3.06 11.06 4.24
N TYR A 94 -3.48 11.64 3.11
CA TYR A 94 -4.51 12.68 3.08
C TYR A 94 -5.82 12.19 3.68
N LEU A 95 -6.26 10.99 3.31
CA LEU A 95 -7.48 10.38 3.86
C LEU A 95 -7.36 10.06 5.35
N ASN A 96 -6.15 9.76 5.85
CA ASN A 96 -5.94 9.41 7.25
C ASN A 96 -5.75 10.63 8.17
N LEU A 97 -5.13 11.71 7.67
CA LEU A 97 -4.58 12.78 8.53
C LEU A 97 -4.85 14.19 8.00
N GLY A 98 -5.44 14.32 6.81
CA GLY A 98 -5.66 15.61 6.16
C GLY A 98 -4.39 16.23 5.57
N PHE A 99 -4.56 17.37 4.89
CA PHE A 99 -3.54 17.97 4.04
C PHE A 99 -2.23 18.31 4.76
N LEU A 100 -2.30 19.03 5.89
CA LEU A 100 -1.12 19.53 6.61
C LEU A 100 -0.23 18.40 7.13
N PHE A 101 -0.82 17.46 7.88
CA PHE A 101 -0.08 16.34 8.45
C PHE A 101 0.46 15.39 7.37
N SER A 102 -0.26 15.24 6.25
CA SER A 102 0.22 14.45 5.11
C SER A 102 1.48 15.03 4.50
N GLY A 103 1.54 16.36 4.32
CA GLY A 103 2.75 17.03 3.82
C GLY A 103 3.95 16.85 4.75
N ILE A 104 3.74 17.02 6.06
CA ILE A 104 4.79 16.83 7.07
C ILE A 104 5.31 15.39 7.07
N LEU A 105 4.41 14.39 7.10
CA LEU A 105 4.82 12.99 7.08
C LEU A 105 5.50 12.61 5.79
N LEU A 106 5.01 13.08 4.64
CA LEU A 106 5.65 12.84 3.36
C LEU A 106 7.09 13.36 3.34
N PHE A 107 7.33 14.54 3.90
CA PHE A 107 8.67 15.10 4.05
C PHE A 107 9.55 14.23 4.97
N ILE A 108 9.05 13.85 6.15
CA ILE A 108 9.78 12.99 7.10
C ILE A 108 10.14 11.64 6.46
N VAL A 109 9.18 11.02 5.78
CA VAL A 109 9.36 9.79 4.98
C VAL A 109 10.43 10.02 3.91
N GLY A 110 10.35 11.08 3.12
CA GLY A 110 11.34 11.38 2.07
C GLY A 110 12.77 11.54 2.63
N VAL A 111 12.92 12.26 3.75
CA VAL A 111 14.21 12.42 4.44
C VAL A 111 14.72 11.08 4.95
N PHE A 112 13.85 10.29 5.60
CA PHE A 112 14.20 8.99 6.14
C PHE A 112 14.66 8.01 5.05
N TRP A 113 13.94 7.93 3.94
CA TRP A 113 14.32 7.10 2.79
C TRP A 113 15.65 7.53 2.18
N THR A 114 15.84 8.84 1.98
CA THR A 114 17.11 9.39 1.46
C THR A 114 18.27 9.02 2.38
N TYR A 115 18.10 9.17 3.69
CA TYR A 115 19.10 8.76 4.68
C TYR A 115 19.42 7.27 4.58
N LEU A 116 18.41 6.40 4.47
CA LEU A 116 18.62 4.95 4.35
C LEU A 116 19.38 4.58 3.08
N ILE A 117 19.07 5.21 1.94
CA ILE A 117 19.75 4.97 0.67
C ILE A 117 21.22 5.40 0.78
N ILE A 118 21.50 6.64 1.23
CA ILE A 118 22.86 7.16 1.38
C ILE A 118 23.69 6.27 2.32
N LYS A 119 23.11 5.87 3.46
CA LYS A 119 23.77 4.99 4.43
C LYS A 119 24.05 3.60 3.85
N SER A 120 23.13 3.07 3.04
CA SER A 120 23.29 1.77 2.39
C SER A 120 24.39 1.79 1.33
N VAL A 121 24.52 2.90 0.59
CA VAL A 121 25.59 3.12 -0.39
C VAL A 121 26.96 3.27 0.31
N ASN A 122 27.03 4.11 1.35
CA ASN A 122 28.30 4.47 2.00
C ASN A 122 28.92 3.34 2.84
N LYS A 123 28.13 2.38 3.33
CA LYS A 123 28.63 1.33 4.25
C LYS A 123 29.45 0.21 3.59
N GLY A 124 29.71 0.26 2.28
CA GLY A 124 30.51 -0.78 1.61
C GLY A 124 29.72 -2.08 1.45
N VAL A 125 29.16 -2.25 0.27
CA VAL A 125 28.04 -3.14 -0.07
C VAL A 125 28.42 -4.63 -0.25
N GLN A 126 29.44 -5.15 0.45
CA GLN A 126 29.89 -6.52 0.13
C GLN A 126 28.87 -7.62 0.52
N ASN A 127 27.99 -7.41 1.50
CA ASN A 127 27.06 -8.46 1.96
C ASN A 127 25.56 -8.16 1.78
N ASN A 128 25.16 -6.94 1.37
CA ASN A 128 23.75 -6.51 1.40
C ASN A 128 23.30 -5.69 0.18
N ILE A 129 23.85 -5.98 -1.00
CA ILE A 129 23.54 -5.25 -2.26
C ILE A 129 22.06 -5.24 -2.64
N TYR A 130 21.31 -6.26 -2.22
CA TYR A 130 19.88 -6.40 -2.48
C TYR A 130 19.02 -5.41 -1.70
N ILE A 131 19.54 -4.72 -0.67
CA ILE A 131 18.75 -3.77 0.14
C ILE A 131 18.35 -2.53 -0.68
N ILE A 132 19.25 -2.02 -1.53
CA ILE A 132 19.01 -0.81 -2.34
C ILE A 132 17.79 -0.97 -3.27
N PRO A 133 17.72 -2.01 -4.14
CA PRO A 133 16.55 -2.18 -5.01
C PRO A 133 15.25 -2.41 -4.22
N VAL A 134 15.31 -3.04 -3.04
CA VAL A 134 14.13 -3.18 -2.17
C VAL A 134 13.67 -1.82 -1.64
N LEU A 135 14.57 -0.97 -1.15
CA LEU A 135 14.21 0.37 -0.68
C LEU A 135 13.62 1.23 -1.81
N MET A 136 14.17 1.12 -3.02
CA MET A 136 13.63 1.77 -4.21
C MET A 136 12.23 1.23 -4.56
N TRP A 137 12.01 -0.09 -4.46
CA TRP A 137 10.71 -0.71 -4.69
C TRP A 137 9.66 -0.27 -3.66
N LEU A 138 10.04 -0.19 -2.38
CA LEU A 138 9.16 0.32 -1.33
C LEU A 138 8.78 1.77 -1.56
N MET A 139 9.75 2.61 -1.97
CA MET A 139 9.49 4.01 -2.33
C MET A 139 8.55 4.10 -3.54
N TYR A 140 8.81 3.34 -4.59
CA TYR A 140 7.95 3.28 -5.77
C TYR A 140 6.53 2.85 -5.40
N THR A 141 6.39 1.81 -4.57
CA THR A 141 5.09 1.32 -4.13
C THR A 141 4.38 2.35 -3.26
N PHE A 142 5.09 3.09 -2.41
CA PHE A 142 4.48 4.18 -1.66
C PHE A 142 4.02 5.34 -2.56
N LEU A 143 4.76 5.66 -3.63
CA LEU A 143 4.37 6.73 -4.55
C LEU A 143 3.21 6.33 -5.46
N ARG A 144 3.16 5.06 -5.89
CA ARG A 144 2.17 4.56 -6.85
C ARG A 144 0.98 3.88 -6.22
N ALA A 145 1.18 3.21 -5.09
CA ALA A 145 0.18 2.53 -4.29
C ALA A 145 0.03 3.16 -2.91
N ASP A 146 -0.76 2.56 -2.03
CA ASP A 146 -1.00 3.10 -0.68
C ASP A 146 0.02 2.58 0.36
N ILE A 147 -0.10 3.08 1.59
CA ILE A 147 0.79 2.69 2.70
C ILE A 147 0.67 1.20 2.98
N PHE A 148 -0.55 0.65 2.91
CA PHE A 148 -0.81 -0.76 3.16
C PHE A 148 -0.09 -1.68 2.16
N ASN A 149 -0.12 -1.34 0.87
CA ASN A 149 0.59 -2.08 -0.18
C ASN A 149 2.10 -1.97 -0.02
N MET A 150 2.64 -0.80 0.35
CA MET A 150 4.06 -0.66 0.71
C MET A 150 4.42 -1.58 1.89
N MET A 151 3.61 -1.57 2.96
CA MET A 151 3.84 -2.41 4.15
C MET A 151 3.79 -3.90 3.85
N ARG A 152 2.94 -4.33 2.91
CA ARG A 152 2.89 -5.73 2.43
C ARG A 152 4.25 -6.17 1.87
N TRP A 153 4.89 -5.35 1.02
CA TRP A 153 6.22 -5.65 0.49
C TRP A 153 7.30 -5.56 1.57
N LEU A 154 7.18 -4.63 2.51
CA LEU A 154 8.10 -4.53 3.64
C LEU A 154 8.07 -5.82 4.48
N TRP A 155 6.89 -6.38 4.75
CA TRP A 155 6.77 -7.64 5.47
C TRP A 155 7.38 -8.82 4.72
N ALA A 156 7.17 -8.91 3.40
CA ALA A 156 7.81 -9.93 2.58
C ALA A 156 9.34 -9.85 2.70
N PHE A 157 9.90 -8.64 2.66
CA PHE A 157 11.32 -8.42 2.87
C PHE A 157 11.78 -8.80 4.28
N VAL A 158 11.05 -8.40 5.33
CA VAL A 158 11.37 -8.75 6.72
C VAL A 158 11.39 -10.27 6.92
N ILE A 159 10.37 -10.98 6.42
CA ILE A 159 10.28 -12.44 6.52
C ILE A 159 11.43 -13.11 5.77
N PHE A 160 11.75 -12.65 4.57
CA PHE A 160 12.87 -13.18 3.78
C PHE A 160 14.20 -13.04 4.54
N ASN A 161 14.48 -11.87 5.11
CA ASN A 161 15.68 -11.64 5.93
C ASN A 161 15.70 -12.49 7.20
N LEU A 162 14.55 -12.67 7.83
CA LEU A 162 14.42 -13.52 9.02
C LEU A 162 14.70 -14.99 8.69
N ILE A 163 14.21 -15.50 7.55
CA ILE A 163 14.52 -16.85 7.06
C ILE A 163 16.02 -17.00 6.82
N ILE A 164 16.65 -16.06 6.09
CA ILE A 164 18.11 -16.08 5.86
C ILE A 164 18.87 -16.10 7.18
N TYR A 165 18.48 -15.24 8.13
CA TYR A 165 19.10 -15.16 9.44
C TYR A 165 19.02 -16.51 10.19
N ILE A 166 17.84 -17.14 10.21
CA ILE A 166 17.64 -18.45 10.84
C ILE A 166 18.49 -19.53 10.16
N LEU A 167 18.48 -19.59 8.82
CA LEU A 167 19.26 -20.57 8.06
C LEU A 167 20.76 -20.43 8.31
N ASN A 168 21.28 -19.20 8.37
CA ASN A 168 22.68 -18.94 8.68
C ASN A 168 23.03 -19.37 10.11
N LYS A 169 22.14 -19.15 11.08
CA LYS A 169 22.33 -19.62 12.45
C LYS A 169 22.33 -21.14 12.58
N ILE A 170 21.52 -21.84 11.77
CA ILE A 170 21.46 -23.31 11.78
C ILE A 170 22.71 -23.93 11.14
N LYS A 171 23.26 -23.34 10.07
CA LYS A 171 24.48 -23.81 9.39
C LYS A 171 25.79 -23.63 10.18
N ILE A 172 25.75 -22.90 11.31
CA ILE A 172 26.91 -22.71 12.20
C ILE A 172 26.96 -23.79 13.31
N ARG A 173 26.24 -24.91 13.14
CA ARG A 173 26.44 -26.15 13.89
C ARG A 173 26.89 -27.25 12.95
#